data_AF-A0A319DR72-F1
#
_entry.id   AF-A0A319DR72-F1
#
_cell.length_a   1.000
_cell.length_b   1.000
_cell.length_c   1.000
_cell.angle_alpha   90.00
_cell.angle_beta   90.00
_cell.angle_gamma   90.00
#
_symmetry.space_group_name_H-M   'P 1'
#
loop_
_entity.id
_entity.type
_entity.pdbx_description
1 polymer ?
#
loop_
_entity_poly.entity_id
_entity_poly.type
_entity_poly.pdbx_seq_one_letter_code
_entity_poly.pdbx_strand_id
1 'polypeptide(L)'
;DAGWHTNETPHIMISCVHNSLGDDEMIQRGEVLAISSAMISKIYSGKFKTNSMIPVLLFSFMGERKGRILQVHLDREGIVIRKSGLYDFSTEDAANSSRDLFLRYMCSTRVGET
;
A
#
# COMPACT_ATOMS: atom_id res chain seq x y z
N ASP A 1 -0.55 12.41 26.38
CA ASP A 1 -1.11 11.07 26.14
C ASP A 1 -1.18 10.75 24.66
N ALA A 2 -0.13 10.15 24.11
CA ALA A 2 -0.12 9.65 22.73
C ALA A 2 -0.79 8.26 22.71
N GLY A 3 -2.12 8.26 22.82
CA GLY A 3 -2.91 7.04 22.67
C GLY A 3 -2.86 6.56 21.24
N TRP A 4 -2.03 5.55 20.95
CA TRP A 4 -2.13 4.78 19.73
C TRP A 4 -3.47 4.02 19.76
N HIS A 5 -4.54 4.65 19.28
CA HIS A 5 -5.77 3.94 18.97
C HIS A 5 -5.42 2.93 17.87
N THR A 6 -5.36 1.65 18.23
CA THR A 6 -5.28 0.58 17.23
C THR A 6 -6.59 0.61 16.45
N ASN A 7 -6.59 1.25 15.28
CA ASN A 7 -7.77 1.34 14.43
C ASN A 7 -8.41 -0.05 14.28
N GLU A 8 -9.67 -0.16 14.68
CA GLU A 8 -10.50 -1.37 14.64
C GLU A 8 -10.93 -1.74 13.22
N THR A 9 -10.26 -1.21 12.19
CA THR A 9 -10.60 -1.41 10.78
C THR A 9 -9.67 -2.45 10.14
N PRO A 10 -10.16 -3.24 9.17
CA PRO A 10 -9.34 -4.22 8.48
C PRO A 10 -8.33 -3.61 7.50
N HIS A 11 -8.47 -2.32 7.14
CA HIS A 11 -7.55 -1.61 6.26
C HIS A 11 -6.13 -1.58 6.82
N ILE A 12 -5.16 -1.76 5.93
CA ILE A 12 -3.73 -1.74 6.21
C ILE A 12 -3.09 -0.66 5.34
N MET A 13 -2.20 0.14 5.93
CA MET A 13 -1.33 1.05 5.21
C MET A 13 0.11 0.67 5.52
N ILE A 14 0.91 0.42 4.50
CA ILE A 14 2.31 0.03 4.62
C ILE A 14 3.18 0.78 3.62
N SER A 15 4.45 0.95 3.94
CA SER A 15 5.47 1.47 3.03
C SER A 15 6.61 0.47 2.92
N CYS A 16 7.14 0.27 1.72
CA CYS A 16 8.27 -0.63 1.47
C CYS A 16 9.33 0.07 0.63
N VAL A 17 10.58 -0.31 0.85
CA VAL A 17 11.73 0.18 0.09
C VAL A 17 12.41 -1.01 -0.57
N HIS A 18 12.68 -0.90 -1.87
CA HIS A 18 13.29 -1.93 -2.69
C HIS A 18 14.56 -1.39 -3.35
N ASN A 19 15.57 -2.25 -3.54
CA ASN A 19 16.82 -1.86 -4.20
C ASN A 19 16.77 -2.02 -5.74
N SER A 20 15.67 -2.53 -6.31
CA SER A 20 15.47 -2.65 -7.76
C SER A 20 15.05 -1.32 -8.40
N LEU A 21 15.27 -1.14 -9.70
CA LEU A 21 14.97 0.12 -10.42
C LEU A 21 13.46 0.41 -10.59
N GLY A 22 12.60 -0.60 -10.42
CA GLY A 22 11.18 -0.47 -10.74
C GLY A 22 10.90 -0.68 -12.22
N ASP A 23 9.69 -1.14 -12.50
CA ASP A 23 9.15 -1.32 -13.84
C ASP A 23 7.68 -0.94 -13.78
N ASP A 24 7.25 -0.06 -14.70
CA ASP A 24 5.87 0.36 -14.76
C ASP A 24 4.95 -0.78 -15.16
N GLU A 25 5.39 -1.74 -15.97
CA GLU A 25 4.57 -2.85 -16.44
C GLU A 25 4.47 -3.99 -15.41
N MET A 26 5.48 -4.13 -14.56
CA MET A 26 5.61 -5.28 -13.65
C MET A 26 5.45 -4.92 -12.19
N ILE A 27 4.85 -5.83 -11.42
CA ILE A 27 4.85 -5.77 -9.96
C ILE A 27 6.11 -6.46 -9.43
N GLN A 28 6.81 -5.83 -8.49
CA GLN A 28 8.00 -6.39 -7.89
C GLN A 28 7.63 -7.52 -6.92
N ARG A 29 8.44 -8.58 -6.90
CA ARG A 29 8.28 -9.66 -5.92
C ARG A 29 8.25 -9.16 -4.48
N GLY A 30 9.04 -8.13 -4.16
CA GLY A 30 9.05 -7.52 -2.83
C GLY A 30 7.72 -6.90 -2.42
N GLU A 31 7.00 -6.28 -3.36
CA GLU A 31 5.68 -5.70 -3.12
C GLU A 31 4.65 -6.79 -2.83
N VAL A 32 4.63 -7.84 -3.67
CA VAL A 32 3.72 -8.99 -3.50
C VAL A 32 3.96 -9.67 -2.15
N LEU A 33 5.22 -9.85 -1.75
CA LEU A 33 5.56 -10.41 -0.44
C LEU A 33 5.07 -9.51 0.69
N ALA A 34 5.31 -8.21 0.63
CA ALA A 34 4.85 -7.27 1.65
C ALA A 34 3.32 -7.25 1.81
N ILE A 35 2.60 -7.22 0.69
CA ILE A 35 1.14 -7.30 0.64
C ILE A 35 0.66 -8.61 1.28
N SER A 36 1.21 -9.73 0.85
CA SER A 36 0.80 -11.06 1.30
C SER A 36 1.07 -11.23 2.80
N SER A 37 2.25 -10.84 3.27
CA SER A 37 2.60 -10.87 4.69
C SER A 37 1.66 -10.00 5.52
N ALA A 38 1.35 -8.79 5.08
CA ALA A 38 0.44 -7.90 5.79
C ALA A 38 -0.98 -8.48 5.89
N MET A 39 -1.52 -9.01 4.77
CA MET A 39 -2.84 -9.65 4.75
C MET A 39 -2.89 -10.89 5.64
N ILE A 40 -1.88 -11.77 5.54
CA ILE A 40 -1.75 -12.97 6.39
C ILE A 40 -1.73 -12.57 7.86
N SER A 41 -0.86 -11.64 8.27
CA SER A 41 -0.77 -11.18 9.67
C SER A 41 -2.11 -10.64 10.18
N LYS A 42 -2.88 -9.96 9.32
CA LYS A 42 -4.20 -9.44 9.69
C LYS A 42 -5.23 -10.55 9.85
N ILE A 43 -5.27 -11.54 8.95
CA ILE A 43 -6.14 -12.73 9.05
C ILE A 43 -5.85 -13.50 10.34
N TYR A 44 -4.57 -13.82 10.60
CA TYR A 44 -4.16 -14.57 11.77
C TYR A 44 -4.31 -13.80 13.09
N SER A 45 -4.50 -12.49 13.05
CA SER A 45 -4.81 -11.71 14.26
C SER A 45 -6.17 -12.08 14.89
N GLY A 46 -7.06 -12.72 14.13
CA GLY A 46 -8.38 -13.15 14.61
C GLY A 46 -9.36 -12.01 14.95
N LYS A 47 -8.95 -10.76 14.75
CA LYS A 47 -9.74 -9.57 15.08
C LYS A 47 -10.85 -9.26 14.08
N PHE A 48 -10.83 -9.90 12.91
CA PHE A 48 -11.75 -9.63 11.80
C PHE A 48 -12.42 -10.92 11.37
N LYS A 49 -13.71 -10.84 11.00
CA LYS A 49 -14.48 -12.01 10.55
C LYS A 49 -13.95 -12.48 9.19
N THR A 50 -14.15 -13.75 8.88
CA THR A 50 -13.75 -14.41 7.62
C THR A 50 -14.33 -13.76 6.36
N ASN A 51 -15.43 -13.00 6.49
CA ASN A 51 -16.06 -12.28 5.38
C ASN A 51 -15.52 -10.86 5.22
N SER A 52 -14.54 -10.44 6.02
CA SER A 52 -14.02 -9.09 5.94
C SER A 52 -13.01 -8.94 4.83
N MET A 53 -13.29 -8.02 3.90
CA MET A 53 -12.31 -7.56 2.93
C MET A 53 -11.13 -6.95 3.71
N ILE A 54 -9.89 -7.25 3.28
CA ILE A 54 -8.67 -6.69 3.88
C ILE A 54 -8.00 -5.78 2.85
N PRO A 55 -8.38 -4.49 2.78
CA PRO A 55 -7.73 -3.55 1.88
C PRO A 55 -6.31 -3.25 2.35
N VAL A 56 -5.37 -3.23 1.41
CA VAL A 56 -3.99 -2.79 1.64
C VAL A 56 -3.69 -1.62 0.73
N LEU A 57 -3.24 -0.53 1.32
CA LEU A 57 -2.61 0.59 0.62
C LEU A 57 -1.10 0.50 0.84
N LEU A 58 -0.35 0.19 -0.21
CA LEU A 58 1.11 0.07 -0.17
C LEU A 58 1.75 1.23 -0.92
N PHE A 59 2.65 1.94 -0.25
CA PHE A 59 3.59 2.89 -0.86
C PHE A 59 4.91 2.17 -1.11
N SER A 60 5.20 1.89 -2.37
CA SER A 60 6.41 1.18 -2.79
C SER A 60 7.44 2.18 -3.29
N PHE A 61 8.60 2.22 -2.65
CA PHE A 61 9.73 3.05 -3.04
C PHE A 61 10.86 2.16 -3.58
N MET A 62 11.54 2.63 -4.61
CA MET A 62 12.53 1.84 -5.32
C MET A 62 13.67 2.72 -5.84
N GLY A 63 14.60 2.10 -6.57
CA GLY A 63 15.79 2.74 -7.10
C GLY A 63 15.51 4.05 -7.84
N GLU A 64 16.55 4.87 -7.97
CA GLU A 64 16.47 6.18 -8.62
C GLU A 64 15.49 7.17 -7.94
N ARG A 65 15.19 6.95 -6.66
CA ARG A 65 14.22 7.75 -5.91
C ARG A 65 12.84 7.75 -6.59
N LYS A 66 12.41 6.59 -7.09
CA LYS A 66 11.07 6.40 -7.65
C LYS A 66 10.14 5.77 -6.63
N GLY A 67 8.84 6.01 -6.77
CA GLY A 67 7.84 5.31 -5.97
C GLY A 67 6.50 5.18 -6.65
N ARG A 68 5.66 4.25 -6.19
CA ARG A 68 4.28 4.09 -6.67
C ARG A 68 3.33 3.70 -5.54
N ILE A 69 2.05 3.84 -5.84
CA ILE A 69 0.96 3.49 -4.94
C ILE A 69 0.29 2.21 -5.46
N LEU A 70 0.13 1.24 -4.58
CA LEU A 70 -0.59 -0.01 -4.83
C LEU A 70 -1.82 -0.05 -3.93
N GLN A 71 -3.00 -0.24 -4.54
CA GLN A 71 -4.24 -0.51 -3.84
C GLN A 71 -4.60 -1.98 -4.05
N VAL A 72 -4.75 -2.71 -2.96
CA VAL A 72 -4.97 -4.15 -2.98
C VAL A 72 -6.18 -4.50 -2.15
N HIS A 73 -6.95 -5.47 -2.61
CA HIS A 73 -7.99 -6.11 -1.81
C HIS A 73 -8.15 -7.57 -2.26
N LEU A 74 -8.81 -8.36 -1.41
CA LEU A 74 -9.25 -9.71 -1.75
C LEU A 74 -10.69 -9.65 -2.25
N ASP A 75 -10.98 -10.31 -3.35
CA ASP A 75 -12.34 -10.59 -3.81
C ASP A 75 -12.61 -12.10 -3.85
N ARG A 76 -13.69 -12.53 -4.51
CA ARG A 76 -14.06 -13.95 -4.60
C ARG A 76 -13.13 -14.76 -5.51
N GLU A 77 -12.40 -14.10 -6.40
CA GLU A 77 -11.56 -14.72 -7.43
C GLU A 77 -10.07 -14.69 -7.04
N GLY A 78 -9.67 -13.76 -6.17
CA GLY A 78 -8.33 -13.73 -5.60
C GLY A 78 -7.90 -12.34 -5.14
N ILE A 79 -6.59 -12.09 -5.23
CA ILE A 79 -6.00 -10.79 -4.89
C ILE A 79 -6.08 -9.88 -6.10
N VAL A 80 -6.78 -8.76 -5.96
CA VAL A 80 -6.84 -7.71 -6.98
C VAL A 80 -5.86 -6.60 -6.62
N ILE A 81 -4.88 -6.36 -7.50
CA ILE A 81 -3.88 -5.31 -7.33
C ILE A 81 -4.10 -4.24 -8.38
N ARG A 82 -4.34 -3.00 -7.94
CA ARG A 82 -4.31 -1.80 -8.77
C ARG A 82 -3.00 -1.06 -8.51
N LYS A 83 -2.24 -0.77 -9.56
CA LYS A 83 -0.97 -0.03 -9.48
C LYS A 83 -1.10 1.32 -10.17
N SER A 84 -0.51 2.35 -9.58
CA SER A 84 -0.15 3.56 -10.31
C SER A 84 1.10 3.33 -11.16
N GLY A 85 1.43 4.30 -12.02
CA GLY A 85 2.78 4.42 -12.56
C GLY A 85 3.81 4.83 -11.49
N LEU A 86 5.08 4.85 -11.89
CA LEU A 86 6.20 5.33 -11.10
C LEU A 86 6.24 6.86 -11.09
N TYR A 87 6.33 7.40 -9.88
CA TYR A 87 6.50 8.82 -9.60
C TYR A 87 7.95 9.09 -9.25
N ASP A 88 8.46 10.22 -9.72
CA ASP A 88 9.82 10.64 -9.51
C ASP A 88 9.96 11.52 -8.27
N PHE A 89 10.91 11.17 -7.41
CA PHE A 89 11.35 11.95 -6.24
C PHE A 89 12.86 12.27 -6.34
N SER A 90 13.42 12.23 -7.54
CA SER A 90 14.85 12.40 -7.78
C SER A 90 15.33 13.84 -7.56
N THR A 91 14.45 14.81 -7.79
CA THR A 91 14.70 16.25 -7.64
C THR A 91 13.60 16.89 -6.78
N GLU A 92 13.84 18.09 -6.26
CA GLU A 92 12.85 18.82 -5.47
C GLU A 92 11.58 19.12 -6.28
N ASP A 93 11.74 19.58 -7.53
CA ASP A 93 10.60 19.90 -8.41
C ASP A 93 9.75 18.66 -8.73
N ALA A 94 10.40 17.53 -9.05
CA ALA A 94 9.70 16.27 -9.28
C ALA A 94 9.01 15.77 -7.99
N ALA A 95 9.71 15.84 -6.86
CA ALA A 95 9.19 15.42 -5.57
C ALA A 95 7.99 16.27 -5.12
N ASN A 96 7.98 17.58 -5.38
CA ASN A 96 6.86 18.45 -5.03
C ASN A 96 5.57 18.00 -5.72
N SER A 97 5.65 17.68 -7.01
CA SER A 97 4.51 17.17 -7.78
C SER A 97 4.04 15.80 -7.28
N SER A 98 4.99 14.91 -6.97
CA SER A 98 4.71 13.54 -6.52
C SER A 98 4.18 13.48 -5.07
N ARG A 99 4.68 14.34 -4.18
CA ARG A 99 4.33 14.37 -2.76
C ARG A 99 2.86 14.66 -2.52
N ASP A 100 2.27 15.60 -3.25
CA ASP A 100 0.86 15.97 -3.06
C ASP A 100 -0.07 14.77 -3.27
N LEU A 101 0.21 13.94 -4.28
CA LEU A 101 -0.55 12.73 -4.52
C LEU A 101 -0.36 11.72 -3.39
N PHE A 102 0.88 11.45 -3.00
CA PHE A 102 1.20 10.47 -1.97
C PHE A 102 0.60 10.86 -0.61
N LEU A 103 0.73 12.13 -0.23
CA LEU A 103 0.12 12.69 0.99
C LEU A 103 -1.41 12.59 0.93
N ARG A 104 -2.03 12.88 -0.21
CA ARG A 104 -3.48 12.72 -0.37
C ARG A 104 -3.94 11.29 -0.11
N TYR A 105 -3.23 10.29 -0.61
CA TYR A 105 -3.55 8.88 -0.34
C TYR A 105 -3.27 8.51 1.13
N MET A 106 -2.13 8.93 1.70
CA MET A 106 -1.77 8.67 3.10
C MET A 106 -2.77 9.28 4.09
N CYS A 107 -3.28 10.47 3.79
CA CYS A 107 -4.20 11.20 4.65
C CYS A 107 -5.68 10.96 4.29
N SER A 108 -5.96 10.14 3.28
CA SER A 108 -7.33 9.85 2.86
C SER A 108 -8.10 9.07 3.93
N THR A 109 -9.41 9.30 3.97
CA THR A 109 -10.32 8.48 4.78
C THR A 109 -10.40 7.08 4.17
N ARG A 110 -10.33 6.06 5.02
CA ARG A 110 -10.53 4.67 4.62
C ARG A 110 -11.97 4.49 4.17
N VAL A 111 -12.16 3.92 2.98
CA VAL A 111 -13.48 3.65 2.38
C VAL A 111 -13.60 2.19 1.95
N GLY A 112 -14.83 1.75 1.65
CA GLY A 112 -15.18 0.37 1.30
C GLY A 112 -15.82 -0.38 2.46
N GLU A 113 -16.88 -1.14 2.17
CA GLU A 113 -17.48 -2.05 3.16
C GLU A 113 -16.57 -3.26 3.34
N THR A 114 -16.13 -3.46 4.57
CA THR A 114 -15.21 -4.51 5.00
C THR A 114 -15.77 -5.25 6.19
#